data_AF-A0A426YX63-F1
#
_entry.id   AF-A0A426YX63-F1
#
_cell.length_a   1.000
_cell.length_b   1.000
_cell.length_c   1.000
_cell.angle_alpha   90.00
_cell.angle_beta   90.00
_cell.angle_gamma   90.00
#
_symmetry.space_group_name_H-M   'P 1'
#
loop_
_entity.id
_entity.type
_entity.pdbx_description
1 polymer ?
#
loop_
_entity_poly.entity_id
_entity_poly.type
_entity_poly.pdbx_seq_one_letter_code
_entity_poly.pdbx_strand_id
1 'polypeptide(L)'
;MGKGGGCVPSKKRQPAAASDGSAIAEKNAPIPVEEKIEASTEVIEPAAPSSVESRLKIFIVFYSMYGHVESLAKRMKKGADDIEGVEGVLYRVAETLPPDVLDKMHAPPKDPAIPLISAAEMVEADGILFGFPTRYGCMAAQMKAFFDSTGQLWREQKLSGKPAGFFVSTGSQGGGQETTA
;
A
#
# COMPACT_ATOMS: atom_id res chain seq x y z
N MET A 1 -16.60 32.33 -17.41
CA MET A 1 -15.29 32.91 -17.02
C MET A 1 -14.74 32.13 -15.83
N GLY A 2 -13.41 31.97 -15.72
CA GLY A 2 -12.81 31.26 -14.59
C GLY A 2 -11.40 30.74 -14.88
N LYS A 3 -10.45 31.63 -15.21
CA LYS A 3 -9.04 31.26 -15.40
C LYS A 3 -8.32 31.19 -14.05
N GLY A 4 -8.28 30.02 -13.43
CA GLY A 4 -7.23 29.66 -12.47
C GLY A 4 -6.34 28.60 -13.11
N GLY A 5 -5.02 28.65 -13.06
CA GLY A 5 -4.13 29.54 -12.31
C GLY A 5 -2.81 28.78 -12.25
N GLY A 6 -1.90 29.07 -13.17
CA GLY A 6 -0.86 28.12 -13.59
C GLY A 6 0.16 27.72 -12.53
N CYS A 7 0.82 26.58 -12.76
CA CYS A 7 1.88 26.03 -11.93
C CYS A 7 2.96 27.09 -11.60
N VAL A 8 3.42 27.13 -10.35
CA VAL A 8 4.51 28.00 -9.89
C VAL A 8 5.82 27.18 -9.83
N PRO A 9 6.78 27.36 -10.75
CA PRO A 9 8.05 26.63 -10.71
C PRO A 9 9.00 27.29 -9.70
N SER A 10 9.47 26.53 -8.72
CA SER A 10 10.41 27.02 -7.71
C SER A 10 11.82 27.24 -8.29
N LYS A 11 12.09 28.45 -8.77
CA LYS A 11 13.47 28.92 -9.05
C LYS A 11 14.17 29.31 -7.75
N LYS A 12 14.84 28.34 -7.10
CA LYS A 12 16.04 28.54 -6.23
C LYS A 12 16.56 27.21 -5.67
N ARG A 13 17.45 26.54 -6.41
CA ARG A 13 18.44 25.61 -5.86
C ARG A 13 19.75 25.80 -6.63
N GLN A 14 20.77 26.35 -5.98
CA GLN A 14 22.13 26.39 -6.53
C GLN A 14 22.83 25.05 -6.25
N PRO A 15 23.62 24.51 -7.18
CA PRO A 15 24.46 23.36 -6.91
C PRO A 15 25.69 23.76 -6.09
N ALA A 16 26.19 22.83 -5.26
CA ALA A 16 27.47 23.00 -4.58
C ALA A 16 28.63 22.81 -5.59
N ALA A 17 29.61 23.70 -5.54
CA ALA A 17 30.81 23.62 -6.38
C ALA A 17 31.86 22.69 -5.77
N ALA A 18 32.63 22.02 -6.63
CA ALA A 18 33.84 21.30 -6.24
C ALA A 18 35.03 22.27 -6.01
N SER A 19 36.04 21.81 -5.28
CA SER A 19 37.32 22.49 -5.12
C SER A 19 38.46 21.47 -5.10
N ASP A 20 39.41 21.60 -6.02
CA ASP A 20 40.54 20.68 -6.18
C ASP A 20 41.67 20.90 -5.16
N GLY A 21 42.31 19.80 -4.77
CA GLY A 21 43.76 19.60 -4.82
C GLY A 21 44.74 20.45 -3.98
N SER A 22 45.51 19.78 -3.12
CA SER A 22 46.99 19.86 -3.10
C SER A 22 47.60 18.73 -2.24
N ALA A 23 48.86 18.36 -2.49
CA ALA A 23 49.59 17.26 -1.83
C ALA A 23 50.92 17.74 -1.23
N ILE A 24 51.65 16.88 -0.48
CA ILE A 24 53.12 16.59 -0.58
C ILE A 24 53.73 15.89 0.68
N ALA A 25 54.52 14.82 0.45
CA ALA A 25 55.69 14.25 1.18
C ALA A 25 55.62 13.93 2.71
N GLU A 26 55.78 12.69 3.20
CA GLU A 26 56.93 11.73 3.27
C GLU A 26 57.75 11.80 4.59
N LYS A 27 57.94 10.64 5.27
CA LYS A 27 59.27 10.01 5.52
C LYS A 27 59.28 8.72 6.39
N ASN A 28 60.00 7.72 5.87
CA ASN A 28 60.85 6.70 6.53
C ASN A 28 60.25 5.53 7.36
N ALA A 29 60.74 4.32 7.02
CA ALA A 29 60.54 3.02 7.69
C ALA A 29 61.75 2.64 8.59
N PRO A 30 61.85 1.45 9.24
CA PRO A 30 62.00 0.13 8.57
C PRO A 30 61.27 -1.08 9.22
N ILE A 31 61.35 -2.25 8.57
CA ILE A 31 60.72 -3.55 8.93
C ILE A 31 61.78 -4.56 9.41
N PRO A 32 61.51 -5.35 10.46
CA PRO A 32 61.86 -6.80 10.51
C PRO A 32 60.86 -7.66 11.35
N VAL A 33 60.52 -8.96 11.12
CA VAL A 33 60.70 -10.00 10.07
C VAL A 33 59.41 -10.90 10.09
N GLU A 34 59.29 -11.92 9.24
CA GLU A 34 58.22 -12.94 9.24
C GLU A 34 58.35 -14.01 10.35
N GLU A 35 57.22 -14.56 10.82
CA GLU A 35 57.15 -15.96 11.25
C GLU A 35 55.80 -16.60 10.86
N LYS A 36 55.83 -17.91 10.56
CA LYS A 36 54.80 -18.66 9.83
C LYS A 36 53.82 -19.35 10.77
N ILE A 37 52.51 -19.14 10.59
CA ILE A 37 51.46 -20.02 11.16
C ILE A 37 50.49 -20.45 10.04
N GLU A 38 50.09 -21.71 10.09
CA GLU A 38 49.43 -22.42 8.99
C GLU A 38 47.89 -22.44 9.12
N ALA A 39 47.24 -22.37 7.96
CA ALA A 39 45.93 -22.93 7.62
C ALA A 39 44.77 -22.84 8.64
N SER A 40 43.86 -21.90 8.36
CA SER A 40 42.42 -22.15 8.50
C SER A 40 41.68 -21.45 7.35
N THR A 41 41.27 -22.22 6.34
CA THR A 41 40.45 -21.72 5.23
C THR A 41 39.01 -21.53 5.72
N GLU A 42 38.72 -20.40 6.34
CA GLU A 42 37.34 -19.94 6.46
C GLU A 42 36.92 -19.37 5.10
N VAL A 43 36.08 -20.13 4.39
CA VAL A 43 35.33 -19.59 3.26
C VAL A 43 34.33 -18.60 3.83
N ILE A 44 34.70 -17.32 3.83
CA ILE A 44 33.75 -16.23 4.05
C ILE A 44 32.81 -16.23 2.85
N GLU A 45 31.68 -16.92 2.97
CA GLU A 45 30.54 -16.67 2.10
C GLU A 45 30.25 -15.16 2.18
N PRO A 46 30.19 -14.45 1.04
CA PRO A 46 29.85 -13.04 1.06
C PRO A 46 28.42 -12.92 1.60
N ALA A 47 28.30 -12.39 2.81
CA ALA A 47 27.01 -12.14 3.44
C ALA A 47 26.14 -11.36 2.44
N ALA A 48 25.11 -12.02 1.91
CA ALA A 48 24.21 -11.40 0.96
C ALA A 48 23.68 -10.11 1.60
N PRO A 49 23.73 -8.96 0.88
CA PRO A 49 23.21 -7.73 1.44
C PRO A 49 21.75 -7.97 1.82
N SER A 50 21.42 -7.79 3.10
CA SER A 50 20.05 -7.79 3.58
C SER A 50 19.37 -6.48 3.13
N SER A 51 19.22 -6.34 1.81
CA SER A 51 18.36 -5.34 1.22
C SER A 51 16.96 -5.60 1.74
N VAL A 52 16.46 -4.65 2.53
CA VAL A 52 15.04 -4.55 2.83
C VAL A 52 14.37 -4.19 1.50
N GLU A 53 14.01 -5.21 0.72
CA GLU A 53 13.21 -5.02 -0.48
C GLU A 53 11.87 -4.41 -0.06
N SER A 54 11.63 -3.17 -0.49
CA SER A 54 10.38 -2.48 -0.26
C SER A 54 9.29 -3.17 -1.08
N ARG A 55 8.54 -4.08 -0.43
CA ARG A 55 7.40 -4.74 -1.06
C ARG A 55 6.32 -3.72 -1.43
N LEU A 56 5.79 -3.84 -2.64
CA LEU A 56 4.67 -3.05 -3.13
C LEU A 56 3.40 -3.45 -2.37
N LYS A 57 2.74 -2.47 -1.73
CA LYS A 57 1.55 -2.70 -0.91
C LYS A 57 0.28 -2.53 -1.72
N ILE A 58 -0.45 -3.63 -1.90
CA ILE A 58 -1.78 -3.62 -2.52
C ILE A 58 -2.84 -3.66 -1.41
N PHE A 59 -3.48 -2.53 -1.15
CA PHE A 59 -4.52 -2.44 -0.14
C PHE A 59 -5.85 -2.95 -0.70
N ILE A 60 -6.41 -3.99 -0.08
CA ILE A 60 -7.68 -4.60 -0.43
C ILE A 60 -8.71 -4.11 0.58
N VAL A 61 -9.33 -2.98 0.27
CA VAL A 61 -10.27 -2.25 1.13
C VAL A 61 -11.69 -2.67 0.78
N PHE A 62 -12.41 -3.31 1.69
CA PHE A 62 -13.72 -3.85 1.39
C PHE A 62 -14.80 -3.61 2.45
N TYR A 63 -16.05 -3.60 1.99
CA TYR A 63 -17.23 -3.75 2.83
C TYR A 63 -17.90 -5.10 2.56
N SER A 64 -18.26 -5.84 3.62
CA SER A 64 -18.92 -7.15 3.49
C SER A 64 -20.00 -7.38 4.55
N MET A 65 -21.26 -7.28 4.15
CA MET A 65 -22.39 -7.56 5.03
C MET A 65 -22.51 -9.05 5.38
N TYR A 66 -22.45 -9.94 4.39
CA TYR A 66 -22.67 -11.40 4.55
C TYR A 66 -21.44 -12.27 4.22
N GLY A 67 -20.22 -11.70 4.24
CA GLY A 67 -18.97 -12.45 4.04
C GLY A 67 -18.60 -12.82 2.60
N HIS A 68 -19.49 -12.67 1.62
CA HIS A 68 -19.17 -12.99 0.21
C HIS A 68 -18.02 -12.13 -0.36
N VAL A 69 -18.08 -10.81 -0.14
CA VAL A 69 -17.01 -9.88 -0.57
C VAL A 69 -15.71 -10.14 0.19
N GLU A 70 -15.78 -10.44 1.49
CA GLU A 70 -14.61 -10.84 2.28
C GLU A 70 -13.96 -12.12 1.74
N SER A 71 -14.77 -13.09 1.32
CA SER A 71 -14.31 -14.35 0.72
C SER A 71 -13.62 -14.13 -0.64
N LEU A 72 -13.98 -13.07 -1.36
CA LEU A 72 -13.30 -12.65 -2.59
C LEU A 72 -12.03 -11.86 -2.27
N ALA A 73 -12.09 -10.93 -1.32
CA ALA A 73 -10.93 -10.18 -0.83
C ALA A 73 -9.80 -11.09 -0.31
N LYS A 74 -10.14 -12.13 0.49
CA LYS A 74 -9.18 -13.14 0.96
C LYS A 74 -8.52 -13.92 -0.19
N ARG A 75 -9.24 -14.17 -1.29
CA ARG A 75 -8.66 -14.79 -2.52
C ARG A 75 -7.77 -13.81 -3.28
N MET A 76 -8.14 -12.54 -3.36
CA MET A 76 -7.32 -11.48 -3.95
C MET A 76 -6.03 -11.25 -3.17
N LYS A 77 -6.08 -11.26 -1.82
CA LYS A 77 -4.87 -11.19 -0.99
C LYS A 77 -3.92 -12.33 -1.34
N LYS A 78 -4.43 -13.57 -1.36
CA LYS A 78 -3.60 -14.73 -1.75
C LYS A 78 -2.95 -14.52 -3.12
N GLY A 79 -3.72 -14.15 -4.14
CA GLY A 79 -3.18 -13.92 -5.49
C GLY A 79 -2.18 -12.75 -5.60
N ALA A 80 -2.24 -11.77 -4.69
CA ALA A 80 -1.25 -10.70 -4.60
C ALA A 80 0.01 -11.14 -3.83
N ASP A 81 -0.16 -11.91 -2.74
CA ASP A 81 0.95 -12.46 -1.95
C ASP A 81 1.75 -13.53 -2.71
N ASP A 82 1.11 -14.23 -3.66
CA ASP A 82 1.73 -15.21 -4.57
C ASP A 82 2.70 -14.55 -5.58
N ILE A 83 2.80 -13.21 -5.63
CA ILE A 83 3.70 -12.44 -6.52
C ILE A 83 4.91 -11.93 -5.72
N GLU A 84 6.11 -12.19 -6.23
CA GLU A 84 7.37 -11.71 -5.65
C GLU A 84 7.41 -10.17 -5.58
N GLY A 85 7.89 -9.64 -4.45
CA GLY A 85 7.93 -8.19 -4.20
C GLY A 85 6.57 -7.52 -3.94
N VAL A 86 5.44 -8.25 -3.88
CA VAL A 86 4.11 -7.68 -3.61
C VAL A 86 3.56 -8.14 -2.26
N GLU A 87 2.78 -7.30 -1.57
CA GLU A 87 2.08 -7.63 -0.32
C GLU A 87 0.61 -7.21 -0.43
N GLY A 88 -0.34 -8.15 -0.29
CA GLY A 88 -1.76 -7.84 -0.21
C GLY A 88 -2.18 -7.54 1.23
N VAL A 89 -2.69 -6.34 1.53
CA VAL A 89 -3.13 -5.98 2.89
C VAL A 89 -4.64 -5.86 2.95
N LEU A 90 -5.31 -6.66 3.79
CA LEU A 90 -6.77 -6.66 3.93
C LEU A 90 -7.22 -5.58 4.91
N TYR A 91 -8.23 -4.80 4.50
CA TYR A 91 -8.85 -3.80 5.34
C TYR A 91 -10.37 -3.80 5.20
N ARG A 92 -11.07 -3.67 6.33
CA ARG A 92 -12.52 -3.48 6.40
C ARG A 92 -12.87 -1.99 6.43
N VAL A 93 -13.92 -1.63 5.70
CA VAL A 93 -14.63 -0.36 5.91
C VAL A 93 -15.56 -0.49 7.12
N ALA A 94 -15.71 0.60 7.89
CA ALA A 94 -16.58 0.65 9.05
C ALA A 94 -18.06 0.35 8.70
N GLU A 95 -18.74 -0.36 9.60
CA GLU A 95 -20.18 -0.55 9.52
C GLU A 95 -20.91 0.71 10.00
N THR A 96 -21.98 1.10 9.31
CA THR A 96 -22.76 2.32 9.61
C THR A 96 -24.17 2.01 10.11
N LEU A 97 -24.60 0.75 10.03
CA LEU A 97 -25.89 0.31 10.58
C LEU A 97 -25.81 0.07 12.09
N PRO A 98 -26.85 0.42 12.87
CA PRO A 98 -26.94 0.07 14.29
C PRO A 98 -26.88 -1.46 14.54
N PRO A 99 -26.32 -1.92 15.67
CA PRO A 99 -26.25 -3.34 16.00
C PRO A 99 -27.61 -4.07 15.95
N ASP A 100 -28.68 -3.46 16.47
CA ASP A 100 -30.01 -4.08 16.48
C ASP A 100 -30.58 -4.30 15.06
N VAL A 101 -30.16 -3.49 14.08
CA VAL A 101 -30.50 -3.68 12.67
C VAL A 101 -29.69 -4.84 12.08
N LEU A 102 -28.40 -4.95 12.41
CA LEU A 102 -27.54 -6.05 11.97
C LEU A 102 -28.03 -7.41 12.52
N ASP A 103 -28.46 -7.44 13.79
CA ASP A 103 -29.02 -8.63 14.43
C ASP A 103 -30.31 -9.10 13.73
N LYS A 104 -31.23 -8.16 13.44
CA LYS A 104 -32.47 -8.41 12.67
C LYS A 104 -32.20 -8.86 11.23
N MET A 105 -31.09 -8.43 10.65
CA MET A 105 -30.64 -8.86 9.32
C MET A 105 -29.85 -10.18 9.35
N HIS A 106 -29.63 -10.77 10.53
CA HIS A 106 -28.78 -11.95 10.74
C HIS A 106 -27.38 -11.79 10.11
N ALA A 107 -26.82 -10.58 10.17
CA ALA A 107 -25.50 -10.31 9.64
C ALA A 107 -24.43 -11.08 10.45
N PRO A 108 -23.56 -11.89 9.82
CA PRO A 108 -22.55 -12.63 10.54
C PRO A 108 -21.52 -11.69 11.19
N PRO A 109 -20.95 -12.09 12.35
CA PRO A 109 -19.87 -11.35 12.99
C PRO A 109 -18.68 -11.19 12.04
N LYS A 110 -17.95 -10.09 12.19
CA LYS A 110 -16.81 -9.77 11.32
C LYS A 110 -15.52 -10.37 11.88
N ASP A 111 -14.63 -10.77 11.00
CA ASP A 111 -13.28 -11.24 11.35
C ASP A 111 -12.49 -10.12 12.07
N PRO A 112 -12.16 -10.28 13.37
CA PRO A 112 -11.44 -9.27 14.12
C PRO A 112 -9.97 -9.15 13.71
N ALA A 113 -9.40 -10.15 13.03
CA ALA A 113 -8.01 -10.12 12.57
C ALA A 113 -7.81 -9.17 11.36
N ILE A 114 -8.88 -8.81 10.65
CA ILE A 114 -8.83 -7.82 9.58
C ILE A 114 -9.13 -6.44 10.18
N PRO A 115 -8.18 -5.48 10.19
CA PRO A 115 -8.37 -4.16 10.78
C PRO A 115 -9.40 -3.32 10.00
N LEU A 116 -9.94 -2.29 10.66
CA LEU A 116 -10.62 -1.19 9.98
C LEU A 116 -9.57 -0.22 9.40
N ILE A 117 -9.88 0.42 8.27
CA ILE A 117 -9.04 1.47 7.67
C ILE A 117 -9.70 2.85 7.77
N SER A 118 -8.91 3.87 8.08
CA SER A 118 -9.26 5.28 7.93
C SER A 118 -8.83 5.82 6.57
N ALA A 119 -9.48 6.89 6.09
CA ALA A 119 -9.07 7.51 4.82
C ALA A 119 -7.58 7.86 4.78
N ALA A 120 -7.02 8.38 5.89
CA ALA A 120 -5.63 8.84 5.95
C ALA A 120 -4.60 7.74 5.64
N GLU A 121 -4.87 6.48 6.03
CA GLU A 121 -3.96 5.35 5.83
C GLU A 121 -3.86 4.90 4.37
N MET A 122 -4.81 5.28 3.51
CA MET A 122 -4.80 4.93 2.08
C MET A 122 -3.57 5.44 1.32
N VAL A 123 -2.83 6.41 1.87
CA VAL A 123 -1.63 6.97 1.24
C VAL A 123 -0.46 5.99 1.23
N GLU A 124 -0.46 5.02 2.14
CA GLU A 124 0.56 3.98 2.32
C GLU A 124 0.46 2.83 1.29
N ALA A 125 -0.61 2.81 0.49
CA ALA A 125 -0.84 1.81 -0.55
C ALA A 125 -0.14 2.19 -1.87
N ASP A 126 0.56 1.27 -2.52
CA ASP A 126 1.06 1.47 -3.88
C ASP A 126 -0.04 1.24 -4.92
N GLY A 127 -1.01 0.37 -4.62
CA GLY A 127 -2.24 0.17 -5.40
C GLY A 127 -3.41 -0.22 -4.52
N ILE A 128 -4.65 -0.01 -4.97
CA ILE A 128 -5.85 -0.20 -4.16
C ILE A 128 -6.91 -1.03 -4.90
N LEU A 129 -7.48 -2.03 -4.23
CA LEU A 129 -8.63 -2.80 -4.70
C LEU A 129 -9.83 -2.55 -3.77
N PHE A 130 -10.92 -2.02 -4.31
CA PHE A 130 -12.14 -1.72 -3.55
C PHE A 130 -13.20 -2.80 -3.74
N GLY A 131 -13.63 -3.42 -2.64
CA GLY A 131 -14.62 -4.50 -2.63
C GLY A 131 -15.95 -4.10 -2.00
N PHE A 132 -17.08 -4.30 -2.68
CA PHE A 132 -18.39 -4.07 -2.08
C PHE A 132 -19.53 -4.87 -2.72
N PRO A 133 -20.62 -5.17 -1.97
CA PRO A 133 -21.81 -5.76 -2.56
C PRO A 133 -22.60 -4.69 -3.32
N THR A 134 -23.34 -5.11 -4.35
CA THR A 134 -24.29 -4.21 -5.01
C THR A 134 -25.45 -3.83 -4.08
N ARG A 135 -25.89 -2.58 -4.22
CA ARG A 135 -27.13 -2.02 -3.68
C ARG A 135 -27.78 -1.20 -4.80
N TYR A 136 -28.75 -1.81 -5.48
CA TYR A 136 -29.50 -1.19 -6.58
C TYR A 136 -28.63 -0.68 -7.76
N GLY A 137 -27.56 -1.41 -8.10
CA GLY A 137 -26.62 -0.97 -9.13
C GLY A 137 -25.63 0.11 -8.67
N CYS A 138 -25.52 0.34 -7.37
CA CYS A 138 -24.53 1.22 -6.75
C CYS A 138 -23.77 0.49 -5.64
N MET A 139 -22.68 1.10 -5.16
CA MET A 139 -21.96 0.64 -3.97
C MET A 139 -22.83 0.69 -2.69
N ALA A 140 -22.48 -0.12 -1.70
CA ALA A 140 -23.07 -0.02 -0.37
C ALA A 140 -22.78 1.33 0.30
N ALA A 141 -23.75 1.85 1.08
CA ALA A 141 -23.66 3.15 1.74
C ALA A 141 -22.43 3.28 2.66
N GLN A 142 -22.00 2.19 3.28
CA GLN A 142 -20.77 2.08 4.07
C GLN A 142 -19.52 2.44 3.27
N MET A 143 -19.37 1.88 2.06
CA MET A 143 -18.27 2.23 1.16
C MET A 143 -18.38 3.67 0.65
N LYS A 144 -19.59 4.15 0.38
CA LYS A 144 -19.80 5.55 -0.03
C LYS A 144 -19.39 6.53 1.08
N ALA A 145 -19.76 6.25 2.34
CA ALA A 145 -19.35 7.04 3.50
C ALA A 145 -17.83 7.04 3.71
N PHE A 146 -17.16 5.91 3.45
CA PHE A 146 -15.69 5.84 3.44
C PHE A 146 -15.09 6.75 2.36
N PHE A 147 -15.58 6.70 1.11
CA PHE A 147 -15.12 7.62 0.07
C PHE A 147 -15.40 9.09 0.40
N ASP A 148 -16.55 9.41 1.01
CA ASP A 148 -16.85 10.78 1.42
C ASP A 148 -15.91 11.31 2.52
N SER A 149 -15.32 10.43 3.33
CA SER A 149 -14.27 10.79 4.29
C SER A 149 -12.91 11.14 3.65
N THR A 150 -12.71 10.86 2.36
CA THR A 150 -11.43 11.11 1.65
C THR A 150 -11.22 12.56 1.18
N GLY A 151 -12.16 13.47 1.44
CA GLY A 151 -12.12 14.85 0.92
C GLY A 151 -10.81 15.62 1.18
N GLN A 152 -10.16 15.36 2.31
CA GLN A 152 -8.84 15.94 2.64
C GLN A 152 -7.71 15.36 1.77
N LEU A 153 -7.74 14.06 1.43
CA LEU A 153 -6.78 13.45 0.50
C LEU A 153 -7.00 13.92 -0.94
N TRP A 154 -8.26 14.09 -1.35
CA TRP A 154 -8.61 14.67 -2.65
C TRP A 154 -8.08 16.09 -2.79
N ARG A 155 -8.29 16.95 -1.78
CA ARG A 155 -7.80 18.34 -1.75
C ARG A 155 -6.27 18.42 -1.88
N GLU A 156 -5.56 17.44 -1.33
CA GLU A 156 -4.10 17.35 -1.35
C GLU A 156 -3.53 16.47 -2.47
N GLN A 157 -4.40 15.92 -3.34
CA GLN A 157 -4.06 15.01 -4.45
C GLN A 157 -3.23 13.77 -4.02
N LYS A 158 -3.33 13.35 -2.75
CA LYS A 158 -2.48 12.32 -2.13
C LYS A 158 -2.66 10.89 -2.70
N LEU A 159 -3.77 10.64 -3.39
CA LEU A 159 -4.04 9.37 -4.08
C LEU A 159 -3.83 9.47 -5.60
N SER A 160 -3.40 10.62 -6.12
CA SER A 160 -3.18 10.81 -7.56
C SER A 160 -2.04 9.92 -8.05
N GLY A 161 -2.26 9.25 -9.17
CA GLY A 161 -1.30 8.31 -9.79
C GLY A 161 -1.27 6.91 -9.18
N LYS A 162 -1.94 6.64 -8.05
CA LYS A 162 -2.04 5.28 -7.48
C LYS A 162 -3.07 4.46 -8.30
N PRO A 163 -2.72 3.29 -8.88
CA PRO A 163 -3.67 2.44 -9.57
C PRO A 163 -4.78 1.93 -8.63
N ALA A 164 -6.01 1.92 -9.14
CA ALA A 164 -7.18 1.44 -8.41
C ALA A 164 -7.99 0.46 -9.25
N GLY A 165 -8.61 -0.53 -8.61
CA GLY A 165 -9.55 -1.47 -9.21
C GLY A 165 -10.73 -1.77 -8.30
N PHE A 166 -11.78 -2.35 -8.86
CA PHE A 166 -13.04 -2.63 -8.16
C PHE A 166 -13.43 -4.09 -8.28
N PHE A 167 -14.08 -4.63 -7.25
CA PHE A 167 -14.68 -5.97 -7.28
C PHE A 167 -16.03 -6.01 -6.56
N VAL A 168 -17.01 -6.63 -7.21
CA VAL A 168 -18.41 -6.57 -6.81
C VAL A 168 -18.96 -7.96 -6.51
N SER A 169 -19.86 -8.05 -5.53
CA SER A 169 -20.68 -9.24 -5.27
C SER A 169 -22.16 -8.93 -5.42
N THR A 170 -22.90 -9.80 -6.11
CA THR A 170 -24.32 -9.64 -6.45
C THR A 170 -25.08 -10.93 -6.14
N GLY A 171 -26.38 -10.84 -5.81
CA GLY A 171 -27.22 -12.01 -5.54
C GLY A 171 -27.82 -12.71 -6.76
N SER A 172 -27.75 -12.10 -7.95
CA SER A 172 -28.35 -12.63 -9.19
C SER A 172 -27.53 -12.25 -10.42
N GLN A 173 -27.60 -13.05 -11.48
CA GLN A 173 -27.05 -12.70 -12.80
C GLN A 173 -27.75 -11.44 -13.34
N GLY A 174 -26.99 -10.50 -13.91
CA GLY A 174 -27.52 -9.21 -14.36
C GLY A 174 -27.90 -8.25 -13.22
N GLY A 175 -27.70 -8.62 -11.95
CA GLY A 175 -27.98 -7.81 -10.77
C GLY A 175 -27.02 -6.63 -10.54
N GLY A 176 -26.47 -6.05 -11.61
CA GLY A 176 -25.57 -4.89 -11.54
C GLY A 176 -24.09 -5.23 -11.30
N GLN A 177 -23.59 -6.37 -11.77
CA GLN A 177 -22.15 -6.71 -11.72
C GLN A 177 -21.28 -5.62 -12.35
N GLU A 178 -21.73 -5.10 -13.48
CA GLU A 178 -21.02 -4.09 -14.28
C GLU A 178 -21.34 -2.67 -13.79
N THR A 179 -22.62 -2.34 -13.58
CA THR A 179 -23.05 -0.97 -13.26
C THR A 179 -22.70 -0.50 -11.85
N THR A 180 -22.37 -1.42 -10.94
CA THR A 180 -22.00 -1.11 -9.55
C THR A 180 -20.55 -0.62 -9.42
N ALA A 181 -19.68 -0.99 -10.37
CA ALA A 181 -18.22 -0.80 -10.30
C ALA A 181 -17.78 0.61 -10.71
#